data_AF-A0A7V2WTF2-F1
#
_entry.id   AF-A0A7V2WTF2-F1
#
_cell.length_a   1.000
_cell.length_b   1.000
_cell.length_c   1.000
_cell.angle_alpha   90.00
_cell.angle_beta   90.00
_cell.angle_gamma   90.00
#
_symmetry.space_group_name_H-M   'P 1'
#
loop_
_entity.id
_entity.type
_entity.pdbx_description
1 polymer ?
#
loop_
_entity_poly.entity_id
_entity_poly.type
_entity_poly.pdbx_seq_one_letter_code
_entity_poly.pdbx_strand_id
1 'polypeptide(L)'
;MANLGHQQVYAILNSYDEVVCERLYWNGRDGVTTSIESNRPLRDFDIVCFSISFELDYLKIPQILESQGIPSLAIHRNDTHPIVLAGGIAPTLNPEPISPFIDAFIIGEFEPVADGFIQAIPYLVDKGLKREERLKALLNLLAPVYVPSFYHTAKGTRYLVVREKKVDNAPFPITPMATTDLDVAPCSHVVSPESVFGKMHLVEVTRGCGQGCRFCAAGFAYRPARRWKKE
;
A
#
# COMPACT_ATOMS: atom_id res chain seq x y z
N MET A 1 5.74 -10.96 10.42
CA MET A 1 4.40 -11.59 10.34
C MET A 1 3.35 -11.06 11.32
N ALA A 2 3.61 -10.05 12.18
CA ALA A 2 2.68 -9.60 13.23
C ALA A 2 1.79 -8.37 12.87
N ASN A 3 1.63 -8.05 11.58
CA ASN A 3 0.92 -6.86 11.13
C ASN A 3 -0.48 -7.23 10.61
N LEU A 4 -1.53 -6.90 11.38
CA LEU A 4 -2.92 -7.20 11.01
C LEU A 4 -3.35 -6.52 9.70
N GLY A 5 -2.95 -5.27 9.46
CA GLY A 5 -3.29 -4.58 8.20
C GLY A 5 -2.72 -5.30 6.98
N HIS A 6 -1.46 -5.70 7.04
CA HIS A 6 -0.84 -6.52 5.98
C HIS A 6 -1.55 -7.87 5.81
N GLN A 7 -1.86 -8.57 6.92
CA GLN A 7 -2.54 -9.87 6.85
C GLN A 7 -3.96 -9.75 6.29
N GLN A 8 -4.67 -8.68 6.63
CA GLN A 8 -6.03 -8.42 6.16
C GLN A 8 -6.03 -8.15 4.65
N VAL A 9 -5.13 -7.30 4.15
CA VAL A 9 -5.00 -7.07 2.70
C VAL A 9 -4.64 -8.37 1.97
N TYR A 10 -3.68 -9.14 2.50
CA TYR A 10 -3.31 -10.45 1.95
C TYR A 10 -4.51 -11.41 1.86
N ALA A 11 -5.32 -11.49 2.92
CA ALA A 11 -6.49 -12.36 2.96
C ALA A 11 -7.59 -11.90 2.01
N ILE A 12 -7.85 -10.59 1.93
CA ILE A 12 -8.82 -10.01 1.00
C ILE A 12 -8.38 -10.26 -0.44
N LEU A 13 -7.12 -10.03 -0.80
CA LEU A 13 -6.67 -10.25 -2.17
C LEU A 13 -6.79 -11.73 -2.56
N ASN A 14 -6.43 -12.66 -1.67
CA ASN A 14 -6.55 -14.09 -1.91
C ASN A 14 -7.98 -14.65 -1.76
N SER A 15 -8.98 -13.82 -1.45
CA SER A 15 -10.39 -14.25 -1.51
C SER A 15 -10.98 -14.12 -2.91
N TYR A 16 -10.26 -13.51 -3.86
CA TYR A 16 -10.65 -13.43 -5.27
C TYR A 16 -9.92 -14.53 -6.05
N ASP A 17 -10.68 -15.37 -6.76
CA ASP A 17 -10.14 -16.55 -7.46
C ASP A 17 -9.12 -16.18 -8.55
N GLU A 18 -9.23 -14.99 -9.14
CA GLU A 18 -8.34 -14.49 -10.19
C GLU A 18 -7.03 -13.88 -9.66
N VAL A 19 -6.84 -13.78 -8.34
CA VAL A 19 -5.65 -13.16 -7.73
C VAL A 19 -4.85 -14.15 -6.91
N VAL A 20 -3.54 -14.17 -7.17
CA VAL A 20 -2.56 -14.82 -6.29
C VAL A 20 -1.72 -13.74 -5.64
N CYS A 21 -1.96 -13.50 -4.35
CA CYS A 21 -1.15 -12.58 -3.55
C CYS A 21 -0.20 -13.39 -2.68
N GLU A 22 1.10 -13.14 -2.83
CA GLU A 22 2.16 -13.80 -2.05
C GLU A 22 2.88 -12.81 -1.13
N ARG A 23 3.47 -13.33 -0.06
CA ARG A 23 4.10 -12.55 0.99
C ARG A 23 5.60 -12.61 0.86
N LEU A 24 6.24 -11.45 1.00
CA LEU A 24 7.68 -11.29 0.92
C LEU A 24 8.16 -10.41 2.08
N TYR A 25 9.18 -10.88 2.80
CA TYR A 25 9.76 -10.14 3.92
C TYR A 25 11.25 -9.95 3.71
N TRP A 26 11.69 -8.69 3.74
CA TRP A 26 13.10 -8.35 3.65
C TRP A 26 13.86 -8.86 4.88
N ASN A 27 14.89 -9.67 4.65
CA ASN A 27 15.70 -10.28 5.71
C ASN A 27 17.04 -9.56 5.98
N GLY A 28 17.26 -8.41 5.34
CA GLY A 28 18.45 -7.58 5.56
C GLY A 28 19.75 -8.13 4.97
N ARG A 29 19.72 -9.20 4.17
CA ARG A 29 20.91 -9.78 3.52
C ARG A 29 20.95 -9.43 2.04
N ASP A 30 22.14 -9.43 1.45
CA ASP A 30 22.43 -9.20 0.02
C ASP A 30 21.91 -10.32 -0.92
N GLY A 31 20.85 -11.02 -0.52
CA GLY A 31 20.26 -12.13 -1.26
C GLY A 31 18.98 -11.72 -1.99
N VAL A 32 18.66 -12.48 -3.03
CA VAL A 32 17.36 -12.37 -3.70
C VAL A 32 16.28 -12.72 -2.68
N THR A 33 15.48 -11.73 -2.27
CA THR A 33 14.32 -12.01 -1.43
C THR A 33 13.24 -12.62 -2.29
N THR A 34 12.77 -13.80 -1.89
CA THR A 34 11.72 -14.54 -2.56
C THR A 34 10.45 -14.56 -1.73
N SER A 35 9.32 -14.83 -2.38
CA SER A 35 8.05 -15.03 -1.71
C SER A 35 8.07 -16.28 -0.84
N ILE A 36 7.25 -16.28 0.21
CA ILE A 36 7.15 -17.44 1.12
C ILE A 36 6.41 -18.59 0.46
N GLU A 37 5.35 -18.30 -0.29
CA GLU A 37 4.42 -19.29 -0.82
C GLU A 37 5.04 -20.15 -1.91
N SER A 38 5.73 -19.54 -2.87
CA SER A 38 6.24 -20.24 -4.05
C SER A 38 7.74 -20.05 -4.30
N ASN A 39 8.45 -19.36 -3.40
CA ASN A 39 9.88 -19.06 -3.53
C ASN A 39 10.21 -18.31 -4.83
N ARG A 40 9.30 -17.43 -5.27
CA ARG A 40 9.47 -16.62 -6.48
C ARG A 40 10.14 -15.28 -6.16
N PRO A 41 11.09 -14.81 -6.98
CA PRO A 41 11.70 -13.50 -6.79
C PRO A 41 10.69 -12.38 -7.07
N LEU A 42 10.89 -11.22 -6.42
CA LEU A 42 9.96 -10.09 -6.51
C LEU A 42 9.71 -9.60 -7.95
N ARG A 43 10.73 -9.72 -8.82
CA ARG A 43 10.65 -9.30 -10.22
C ARG A 43 9.69 -10.14 -11.08
N ASP A 44 9.29 -11.31 -10.60
CA ASP A 44 8.39 -12.22 -11.33
C ASP A 44 6.90 -11.88 -11.11
N PHE A 45 6.59 -10.92 -10.25
CA PHE A 45 5.24 -10.43 -9.99
C PHE A 45 4.92 -9.23 -10.87
N ASP A 46 3.67 -9.08 -11.30
CA ASP A 46 3.23 -7.92 -12.09
C ASP A 46 2.99 -6.66 -11.27
N ILE A 47 2.62 -6.85 -10.00
CA ILE A 47 2.31 -5.80 -9.04
C ILE A 47 3.07 -6.10 -7.75
N VAL A 48 3.77 -5.09 -7.23
CA VAL A 48 4.50 -5.14 -5.96
C VAL A 48 3.85 -4.18 -5.00
N CYS A 49 3.33 -4.68 -3.88
CA CYS A 49 2.66 -3.85 -2.87
C CYS A 49 3.50 -3.76 -1.58
N PHE A 50 3.94 -2.56 -1.23
CA PHE A 50 4.57 -2.27 0.06
C PHE A 50 3.51 -1.88 1.11
N SER A 51 3.38 -2.68 2.16
CA SER A 51 2.62 -2.31 3.36
C SER A 51 3.56 -1.69 4.39
N ILE A 52 3.49 -0.38 4.58
CA ILE A 52 4.47 0.36 5.37
C ILE A 52 3.84 0.91 6.66
N SER A 53 4.36 0.43 7.79
CA SER A 53 3.89 0.84 9.11
C SER A 53 4.71 1.96 9.73
N PHE A 54 6.01 2.03 9.42
CA PHE A 54 6.93 2.98 10.04
C PHE A 54 7.85 3.60 8.99
N GLU A 55 8.21 4.87 9.19
CA GLU A 55 9.03 5.65 8.26
C GLU A 55 10.46 5.10 8.11
N LEU A 56 10.95 4.33 9.09
CA LEU A 56 12.26 3.66 8.99
C LEU A 56 12.30 2.63 7.85
N ASP A 57 11.15 2.07 7.47
CA ASP A 57 11.05 1.11 6.36
C ASP A 57 11.24 1.80 5.00
N TYR A 58 11.09 3.12 4.91
CA TYR A 58 11.29 3.90 3.67
C TYR A 58 12.68 3.70 3.09
N LEU A 59 13.69 3.61 3.96
CA LEU A 59 15.08 3.42 3.56
C LEU A 59 15.34 2.05 2.93
N LYS A 60 14.45 1.08 3.14
CA LYS A 60 14.57 -0.29 2.64
C LYS A 60 13.98 -0.47 1.25
N ILE A 61 13.01 0.36 0.87
CA ILE A 61 12.34 0.29 -0.44
C ILE A 61 13.34 0.28 -1.61
N PRO A 62 14.27 1.26 -1.75
CA PRO A 62 15.22 1.25 -2.86
C PRO A 62 16.15 0.02 -2.84
N GLN A 63 16.56 -0.44 -1.66
CA GLN A 63 17.41 -1.62 -1.49
C GLN A 63 16.71 -2.90 -1.96
N ILE A 64 15.44 -3.07 -1.56
CA ILE A 64 14.62 -4.22 -1.93
C ILE A 64 14.45 -4.26 -3.45
N LEU A 65 14.09 -3.14 -4.08
CA LEU A 65 13.86 -3.06 -5.52
C LEU A 65 15.14 -3.36 -6.32
N GLU A 66 16.26 -2.73 -5.96
CA GLU A 66 17.53 -2.92 -6.67
C GLU A 66 18.07 -4.34 -6.53
N SER A 67 17.90 -4.98 -5.36
CA SER A 67 18.30 -6.38 -5.16
C SER A 67 17.59 -7.36 -6.10
N GLN A 68 16.49 -6.93 -6.73
CA GLN A 68 15.65 -7.72 -7.63
C GLN A 68 15.78 -7.26 -9.09
N GLY A 69 16.66 -6.30 -9.38
CA GLY A 69 16.80 -5.71 -10.71
C GLY A 69 15.61 -4.83 -11.12
N ILE A 70 14.80 -4.36 -10.16
CA ILE A 70 13.75 -3.37 -10.41
C ILE A 70 14.35 -1.99 -10.12
N PRO A 71 14.31 -1.02 -11.05
CA PRO A 71 14.80 0.33 -10.79
C PRO A 71 14.15 0.94 -9.54
N SER A 72 14.98 1.40 -8.61
CA SER A 72 14.53 2.02 -7.36
C SER A 72 13.70 3.27 -7.63
N LEU A 73 14.18 4.16 -8.50
CA LEU A 73 13.45 5.36 -8.92
C LEU A 73 12.36 5.02 -9.94
N ALA A 74 11.13 5.43 -9.66
CA ALA A 74 9.97 5.18 -10.52
C ALA A 74 10.15 5.76 -11.94
N ILE A 75 10.85 6.90 -12.06
CA ILE A 75 11.16 7.53 -13.36
C ILE A 75 12.03 6.67 -14.29
N HIS A 76 12.72 5.66 -13.77
CA HIS A 76 13.54 4.73 -14.55
C HIS A 76 12.82 3.41 -14.86
N ARG A 77 11.59 3.21 -14.35
CA ARG A 77 10.77 2.04 -14.69
C ARG A 77 10.09 2.26 -16.03
N ASN A 78 10.11 1.22 -16.86
CA ASN A 78 9.42 1.18 -18.15
C ASN A 78 8.18 0.26 -18.08
N ASP A 79 7.58 0.01 -19.24
CA ASP A 79 6.37 -0.79 -19.40
C ASP A 79 6.51 -2.27 -19.01
N THR A 80 7.73 -2.83 -18.97
CA THR A 80 7.98 -4.24 -18.62
C THR A 80 8.09 -4.48 -17.12
N HIS A 81 8.53 -3.48 -16.36
CA HIS A 81 8.69 -3.56 -14.91
C HIS A 81 7.34 -3.67 -14.17
N PRO A 82 7.30 -4.28 -12.98
CA PRO A 82 6.09 -4.33 -12.16
C PRO A 82 5.57 -2.93 -11.82
N ILE A 83 4.27 -2.81 -11.58
CA ILE A 83 3.69 -1.64 -10.92
C ILE A 83 4.03 -1.71 -9.43
N VAL A 84 4.68 -0.69 -8.89
CA VAL A 84 5.03 -0.64 -7.46
C VAL A 84 4.05 0.27 -6.73
N LEU A 85 3.29 -0.33 -5.82
CA LEU A 85 2.29 0.32 -4.99
C LEU A 85 2.77 0.40 -3.54
N ALA A 86 2.29 1.41 -2.81
CA ALA A 86 2.46 1.46 -1.36
C ALA A 86 1.19 1.88 -0.64
N GLY A 87 1.02 1.35 0.57
CA GLY A 87 -0.04 1.71 1.49
C GLY A 87 0.41 1.52 2.94
N GLY A 88 -0.53 1.68 3.87
CA GLY A 88 -0.27 1.64 5.30
C GLY A 88 -0.25 3.02 5.93
N ILE A 89 -0.06 3.05 7.25
CA ILE A 89 -0.22 4.28 8.05
C ILE A 89 0.81 5.34 7.70
N ALA A 90 2.07 4.97 7.48
CA ALA A 90 3.12 5.95 7.23
C ALA A 90 2.90 6.68 5.88
N PRO A 91 2.64 5.97 4.76
CA PRO A 91 2.31 6.64 3.49
C PRO A 91 0.97 7.38 3.52
N THR A 92 -0.01 6.90 4.31
CA THR A 92 -1.28 7.61 4.50
C THR A 92 -1.10 8.96 5.20
N LEU A 93 -0.15 9.05 6.14
CA LEU A 93 0.19 10.30 6.81
C LEU A 93 0.92 11.28 5.88
N ASN A 94 1.93 10.78 5.16
CA ASN A 94 2.66 11.56 4.18
C ASN A 94 3.37 10.65 3.16
N PRO A 95 2.90 10.56 1.91
CA PRO A 95 3.50 9.70 0.90
C PRO A 95 4.74 10.32 0.24
N GLU A 96 4.88 11.65 0.28
CA GLU A 96 5.92 12.37 -0.48
C GLU A 96 7.38 12.02 -0.16
N PRO A 97 7.77 11.65 1.07
CA PRO A 97 9.14 11.23 1.34
C PRO A 97 9.62 10.02 0.52
N ILE A 98 8.70 9.18 0.05
CA ILE A 98 8.98 7.99 -0.76
C ILE A 98 8.35 8.02 -2.16
N SER A 99 7.74 9.13 -2.54
CA SER A 99 7.11 9.28 -3.86
C SER A 99 8.07 9.09 -5.05
N PRO A 100 9.39 9.36 -4.95
CA PRO A 100 10.32 9.01 -6.03
C PRO A 100 10.44 7.50 -6.31
N PHE A 101 10.08 6.65 -5.35
CA PHE A 101 10.26 5.19 -5.44
C PHE A 101 8.97 4.42 -5.73
N ILE A 102 7.80 5.06 -5.64
CA ILE A 102 6.50 4.39 -5.70
C ILE A 102 5.70 4.94 -6.88
N ASP A 103 5.05 4.05 -7.63
CA ASP A 103 4.24 4.45 -8.79
C ASP A 103 2.87 4.99 -8.37
N ALA A 104 2.22 4.35 -7.39
CA ALA A 104 0.98 4.85 -6.82
C ALA A 104 0.81 4.46 -5.35
N PHE A 105 0.11 5.30 -4.60
CA PHE A 105 -0.25 5.05 -3.21
C PHE A 105 -1.74 4.82 -3.07
N ILE A 106 -2.11 3.88 -2.21
CA ILE A 106 -3.49 3.74 -1.72
C ILE A 106 -3.53 4.38 -0.34
N ILE A 107 -4.26 5.49 -0.23
CA ILE A 107 -4.29 6.33 0.98
C ILE A 107 -5.48 5.94 1.86
N GLY A 108 -5.21 5.54 3.10
CA GLY A 108 -6.24 5.07 4.03
C GLY A 108 -6.37 3.56 4.07
N GLU A 109 -7.60 3.07 4.16
CA GLU A 109 -7.95 1.67 4.38
C GLU A 109 -8.23 0.96 3.06
N PHE A 110 -7.82 -0.30 2.96
CA PHE A 110 -7.87 -1.06 1.71
C PHE A 110 -9.22 -1.73 1.48
N GLU A 111 -9.88 -2.17 2.56
CA GLU A 111 -11.17 -2.85 2.53
C GLU A 111 -12.22 -2.15 1.64
N PRO A 112 -12.48 -0.83 1.76
CA PRO A 112 -13.49 -0.16 0.94
C PRO A 112 -13.09 0.02 -0.53
N VAL A 113 -11.83 -0.27 -0.90
CA VAL A 113 -11.34 -0.13 -2.29
C VAL A 113 -10.91 -1.45 -2.90
N ALA A 114 -11.12 -2.57 -2.21
CA ALA A 114 -10.71 -3.89 -2.68
C ALA A 114 -11.35 -4.23 -4.03
N ASP A 115 -12.67 -4.14 -4.17
CA ASP A 115 -13.37 -4.43 -5.43
C ASP A 115 -12.86 -3.59 -6.60
N GLY A 116 -12.69 -2.28 -6.37
CA GLY A 116 -12.15 -1.36 -7.37
C GLY A 116 -10.71 -1.69 -7.75
N PHE A 117 -9.90 -2.13 -6.77
CA PHE A 117 -8.54 -2.61 -7.02
C PHE A 117 -8.54 -3.87 -7.89
N ILE A 118 -9.38 -4.85 -7.60
CA ILE A 118 -9.50 -6.08 -8.39
C ILE A 118 -9.91 -5.76 -9.84
N GLN A 119 -10.89 -4.87 -10.03
CA GLN A 119 -11.30 -4.41 -11.37
C GLN A 119 -10.18 -3.67 -12.11
N ALA A 120 -9.21 -3.09 -11.40
CA ALA A 120 -8.06 -2.41 -12.00
C ALA A 120 -6.94 -3.38 -12.43
N ILE A 121 -6.85 -4.57 -11.82
CA ILE A 121 -5.76 -5.53 -12.07
C ILE A 121 -5.58 -5.86 -13.57
N PRO A 122 -6.64 -6.17 -14.36
CA PRO A 122 -6.48 -6.46 -15.78
C PRO A 122 -5.74 -5.36 -16.55
N TYR A 123 -5.99 -4.09 -16.21
CA TYR A 123 -5.30 -2.95 -16.81
C TYR A 123 -3.86 -2.83 -16.30
N LEU A 124 -3.63 -3.07 -15.00
CA LEU A 124 -2.29 -2.98 -14.39
C LEU A 124 -1.30 -4.00 -14.96
N VAL A 125 -1.78 -5.21 -15.24
CA VAL A 125 -0.95 -6.31 -15.75
C VAL A 125 -0.82 -6.31 -17.27
N ASP A 126 -1.66 -5.56 -18.00
CA ASP A 126 -1.58 -5.45 -19.45
C ASP A 126 -0.30 -4.70 -19.89
N LYS A 127 0.71 -5.47 -20.30
CA LYS A 127 1.98 -4.95 -20.82
C LYS A 127 1.85 -4.28 -22.18
N GLY A 128 0.71 -4.42 -22.88
CA GLY A 128 0.38 -3.71 -24.11
C GLY A 128 0.02 -2.25 -23.88
N LEU A 129 -0.48 -1.90 -22.68
CA LEU A 129 -0.77 -0.52 -22.29
C LEU A 129 0.48 0.21 -21.83
N LYS A 130 0.54 1.53 -22.05
CA LYS A 130 1.58 2.37 -21.45
C LYS A 130 1.40 2.41 -19.94
N ARG A 131 2.51 2.42 -19.20
CA ARG A 131 2.50 2.50 -17.73
C ARG A 131 1.61 3.63 -17.21
N GLU A 132 1.65 4.79 -17.86
CA GLU A 132 0.78 5.91 -17.53
C GLU A 132 -0.72 5.57 -17.64
N GLU A 133 -1.13 4.85 -18.68
CA GLU A 133 -2.53 4.42 -18.88
C GLU A 133 -2.97 3.44 -17.80
N ARG A 134 -2.07 2.52 -17.43
CA ARG A 134 -2.30 1.57 -16.33
C ARG A 134 -2.50 2.30 -15.00
N LEU A 135 -1.70 3.33 -14.72
CA LEU A 135 -1.85 4.15 -13.52
C LEU A 135 -3.11 5.03 -13.55
N LYS A 136 -3.56 5.47 -14.73
CA LYS A 136 -4.85 6.16 -14.88
C LYS A 136 -6.05 5.24 -14.58
N ALA A 137 -5.95 3.94 -14.86
CA ALA A 137 -7.00 2.98 -14.49
C ALA A 137 -7.24 2.95 -12.98
N LEU A 138 -6.19 3.05 -12.16
CA LEU A 138 -6.32 3.17 -10.70
C LEU A 138 -7.13 4.40 -10.30
N LEU A 139 -6.87 5.56 -10.90
CA LEU A 139 -7.61 6.79 -10.59
C LEU A 139 -9.11 6.68 -10.93
N ASN A 140 -9.44 5.97 -12.00
CA ASN A 140 -10.81 5.82 -12.46
C ASN A 140 -11.63 4.85 -11.59
N LEU A 141 -10.97 3.85 -11.00
CA LEU A 141 -11.62 2.77 -10.27
C LEU A 141 -11.50 2.92 -8.74
N LEU A 142 -10.54 3.71 -8.26
CA LEU A 142 -10.28 3.91 -6.83
C LEU A 142 -10.20 5.40 -6.50
N ALA A 143 -11.00 5.85 -5.55
CA ALA A 143 -11.00 7.24 -5.09
C ALA A 143 -9.73 7.69 -4.33
N PRO A 144 -9.10 6.90 -3.43
CA PRO A 144 -8.01 7.39 -2.58
C PRO A 144 -6.62 7.12 -3.15
N VAL A 145 -6.48 7.14 -4.49
CA VAL A 145 -5.19 6.86 -5.12
C VAL A 145 -4.41 8.15 -5.34
N TYR A 146 -3.14 8.13 -4.93
CA TYR A 146 -2.18 9.18 -5.21
C TYR A 146 -1.07 8.66 -6.14
N VAL A 147 -0.98 9.20 -7.36
CA VAL A 147 0.06 8.87 -8.34
C VAL A 147 1.03 10.05 -8.44
N PRO A 148 2.25 9.99 -7.87
CA PRO A 148 3.14 11.16 -7.78
C PRO A 148 3.46 11.83 -9.11
N SER A 149 3.65 11.03 -10.17
CA SER A 149 3.98 11.53 -11.50
C SER A 149 2.89 12.42 -12.11
N PHE A 150 1.65 12.31 -11.60
CA PHE A 150 0.48 13.07 -12.04
C PHE A 150 0.31 14.41 -11.33
N TYR A 151 1.28 14.84 -10.54
CA TYR A 151 1.25 16.14 -9.87
C TYR A 151 2.55 16.91 -10.05
N HIS A 152 2.46 18.23 -9.90
CA HIS A 152 3.62 19.09 -9.75
C HIS A 152 3.87 19.40 -8.27
N THR A 153 5.10 19.15 -7.83
CA THR A 153 5.59 19.58 -6.53
C THR A 153 6.39 20.87 -6.67
N ALA A 154 6.21 21.81 -5.76
CA ALA A 154 7.00 23.03 -5.70
C ALA A 154 7.50 23.28 -4.28
N LYS A 155 8.64 23.96 -4.16
CA LYS A 155 9.15 24.41 -2.86
C LYS A 155 8.20 25.47 -2.29
N GLY A 156 7.57 25.17 -1.16
CA GLY A 156 6.84 26.13 -0.35
C GLY A 156 7.78 26.95 0.54
N THR A 157 7.22 27.65 1.53
CA THR A 157 8.00 28.47 2.46
C THR A 157 8.91 27.65 3.36
N ARG A 158 8.46 26.44 3.77
CA ARG A 158 9.22 25.51 4.63
C ARG A 158 9.27 24.07 4.12
N TYR A 159 8.32 23.67 3.29
CA TYR A 159 8.12 22.28 2.87
C TYR A 159 8.00 22.18 1.36
N LEU A 160 8.33 21.02 0.80
CA LEU A 160 7.85 20.65 -0.53
C LEU A 160 6.33 20.47 -0.46
N VAL A 161 5.60 21.02 -1.41
CA VAL A 161 4.13 20.92 -1.46
C VAL A 161 3.69 20.51 -2.84
N VAL A 162 2.68 19.63 -2.89
CA VAL A 162 1.94 19.33 -4.11
C VAL A 162 1.07 20.53 -4.45
N ARG A 163 1.24 21.11 -5.65
CA ARG A 163 0.60 22.38 -6.04
C ARG A 163 -0.59 22.20 -6.97
N GLU A 164 -0.46 21.31 -7.93
CA GLU A 164 -1.43 21.15 -9.01
C GLU A 164 -1.36 19.75 -9.61
N LYS A 165 -2.49 19.34 -10.19
CA LYS A 165 -2.63 18.10 -10.97
C LYS A 165 -2.14 18.32 -12.40
N LYS A 166 -1.51 17.31 -12.97
CA LYS A 166 -1.08 17.24 -14.39
C LYS A 166 -2.10 16.55 -15.29
N VAL A 167 -3.03 15.81 -14.69
CA VAL A 167 -4.07 15.06 -15.40
C VAL A 167 -5.43 15.40 -14.79
N ASP A 168 -6.47 15.47 -15.63
CA ASP A 168 -7.76 16.04 -15.22
C ASP A 168 -8.49 15.22 -14.16
N ASN A 169 -8.39 13.89 -14.22
CA ASN A 169 -9.05 12.95 -13.30
C ASN A 169 -8.28 12.69 -12.00
N ALA A 170 -7.10 13.29 -11.80
CA ALA A 170 -6.35 13.11 -10.55
C ALA A 170 -7.03 13.87 -9.39
N PRO A 171 -7.25 13.22 -8.23
CA PRO A 171 -7.88 13.85 -7.07
C PRO A 171 -6.96 14.93 -6.48
N PHE A 172 -7.50 16.11 -6.17
CA PHE A 172 -6.75 17.16 -5.49
C PHE A 172 -7.71 18.06 -4.69
N PRO A 173 -7.77 17.94 -3.34
CA PRO A 173 -6.95 17.08 -2.49
C PRO A 173 -7.29 15.58 -2.61
N ILE A 174 -6.33 14.71 -2.27
CA ILE A 174 -6.59 13.27 -2.09
C ILE A 174 -7.29 13.07 -0.75
N THR A 175 -8.40 12.33 -0.76
CA THR A 175 -9.17 12.00 0.45
C THR A 175 -8.92 10.54 0.80
N PRO A 176 -8.38 10.23 2.00
CA PRO A 176 -8.24 8.86 2.46
C PRO A 176 -9.61 8.15 2.54
N MET A 177 -9.67 6.88 2.16
CA MET A 177 -10.86 6.06 2.40
C MET A 177 -10.78 5.35 3.74
N ALA A 178 -11.94 5.15 4.37
CA ALA A 178 -12.07 4.43 5.63
C ALA A 178 -13.27 3.47 5.52
N THR A 179 -13.13 2.24 6.04
CA THR A 179 -14.24 1.27 6.02
C THR A 179 -15.42 1.77 6.83
N THR A 180 -16.61 1.68 6.25
CA THR A 180 -17.89 1.87 6.95
C THR A 180 -18.53 0.54 7.33
N ASP A 181 -18.11 -0.55 6.68
CA ASP A 181 -18.45 -1.90 7.08
C ASP A 181 -17.63 -2.27 8.33
N LEU A 182 -18.36 -2.55 9.40
CA LEU A 182 -17.81 -2.86 10.72
C LEU A 182 -18.37 -4.20 11.23
N ASP A 183 -18.80 -5.08 10.32
CA ASP A 183 -19.41 -6.36 10.68
C ASP A 183 -18.37 -7.41 11.05
N VAL A 184 -17.23 -7.43 10.35
CA VAL A 184 -16.15 -8.41 10.58
C VAL A 184 -14.88 -7.72 11.03
N ALA A 185 -14.47 -8.00 12.27
CA ALA A 185 -13.21 -7.51 12.81
C ALA A 185 -12.01 -8.22 12.16
N PRO A 186 -10.98 -7.48 11.71
CA PRO A 186 -9.74 -8.09 11.24
C PRO A 186 -9.10 -8.94 12.33
N CYS A 187 -8.63 -10.12 11.94
CA CYS A 187 -7.95 -11.06 12.82
C CYS A 187 -6.74 -11.69 12.12
N SER A 188 -5.95 -12.46 12.86
CA SER A 188 -4.78 -13.14 12.30
C SER A 188 -5.21 -14.20 11.27
N HIS A 189 -4.84 -13.99 10.02
CA HIS A 189 -4.93 -14.99 8.94
C HIS A 189 -3.68 -15.88 8.87
N VAL A 190 -2.57 -15.40 9.43
CA VAL A 190 -1.29 -16.12 9.46
C VAL A 190 -0.75 -16.10 10.89
N VAL A 191 -0.46 -17.29 11.41
CA VAL A 191 0.24 -17.48 12.69
C VAL A 191 1.55 -18.22 12.42
N SER A 192 2.65 -17.70 12.97
CA SER A 192 3.97 -18.32 12.84
C SER A 192 4.75 -18.17 14.15
N PRO A 193 5.40 -19.25 14.65
CA PRO A 193 6.26 -19.18 15.83
C PRO A 193 7.39 -18.17 15.71
N GLU A 194 7.87 -17.87 14.50
CA GLU A 194 8.92 -16.88 14.23
C GLU A 194 8.39 -15.43 14.23
N SER A 195 7.08 -15.21 14.30
CA SER A 195 6.51 -13.86 14.38
C SER A 195 6.80 -13.21 15.73
N VAL A 196 6.78 -11.87 15.80
CA VAL A 196 7.01 -11.11 17.04
C VAL A 196 6.07 -11.53 18.17
N PHE A 197 4.85 -11.97 17.83
CA PHE A 197 3.87 -12.46 18.79
C PHE A 197 3.74 -13.99 18.80
N GLY A 198 4.67 -14.70 18.16
CA GLY A 198 4.72 -16.16 18.10
C GLY A 198 3.38 -16.79 17.70
N LYS A 199 2.82 -17.60 18.61
CA LYS A 199 1.57 -18.35 18.40
C LYS A 199 0.30 -17.57 18.78
N MET A 200 0.39 -16.28 19.10
CA MET A 200 -0.80 -15.49 19.44
C MET A 200 -1.69 -15.24 18.21
N HIS A 201 -3.00 -15.32 18.43
CA HIS A 201 -4.01 -14.90 17.47
C HIS A 201 -4.40 -13.45 17.79
N LEU A 202 -4.15 -12.53 16.86
CA LEU A 202 -4.43 -11.12 17.02
C LEU A 202 -5.83 -10.82 16.51
N VAL A 203 -6.56 -9.95 17.20
CA VAL A 203 -7.88 -9.47 16.79
C VAL A 203 -7.93 -7.96 17.00
N GLU A 204 -8.35 -7.22 15.97
CA GLU A 204 -8.57 -5.79 16.08
C GLU A 204 -9.90 -5.54 16.79
N VAL A 205 -9.87 -4.95 18.00
CA VAL A 205 -11.09 -4.69 18.80
C VAL A 205 -11.74 -3.37 18.42
N THR A 206 -10.94 -2.40 17.97
CA THR A 206 -11.38 -1.07 17.56
C THR A 206 -10.47 -0.56 16.46
N ARG A 207 -11.03 0.12 15.48
CA ARG A 207 -10.26 0.82 14.46
C ARG A 207 -10.11 2.29 14.81
N GLY A 208 -8.87 2.76 14.88
CA GLY A 208 -8.54 4.10 15.35
C GLY A 208 -8.72 4.28 16.86
N CYS A 209 -8.32 5.45 17.38
CA CYS A 209 -8.30 5.75 18.80
C CYS A 209 -9.07 7.03 19.12
N GLY A 210 -10.05 6.94 20.05
CA GLY A 210 -10.91 8.06 20.45
C GLY A 210 -10.23 9.07 21.38
N GLN A 211 -9.02 8.79 21.87
CA GLN A 211 -8.30 9.63 22.83
C GLN A 211 -7.84 10.97 22.23
N GLY A 212 -7.60 11.00 20.91
CA GLY A 212 -7.29 12.23 20.19
C GLY A 212 -6.02 12.98 20.65
N CYS A 213 -5.05 12.27 21.23
CA CYS A 213 -3.80 12.84 21.71
C CYS A 213 -3.07 13.61 20.60
N ARG A 214 -2.68 14.87 20.87
CA ARG A 214 -2.09 15.80 19.87
C ARG A 214 -0.78 15.32 19.23
N PHE A 215 -0.10 14.38 19.88
CA PHE A 215 1.17 13.81 19.42
C PHE A 215 1.00 12.49 18.64
N CYS A 216 -0.19 11.89 18.67
CA CYS A 216 -0.40 10.53 18.16
C CYS A 216 -0.94 10.57 16.73
N ALA A 217 -0.14 10.15 15.76
CA ALA A 217 -0.54 10.11 14.36
C ALA A 217 -1.76 9.20 14.11
N ALA A 218 -1.80 8.03 14.73
CA ALA A 218 -2.94 7.11 14.68
C ALA A 218 -4.24 7.74 15.22
N GLY A 219 -4.12 8.65 16.19
CA GLY A 219 -5.24 9.40 16.74
C GLY A 219 -5.83 10.42 15.78
N PHE A 220 -5.21 10.73 14.63
CA PHE A 220 -5.72 11.64 13.61
C PHE A 220 -6.00 10.95 12.28
N ALA A 221 -5.11 10.06 11.84
CA ALA A 221 -5.25 9.35 10.56
C ALA A 221 -6.49 8.44 10.49
N TYR A 222 -6.86 7.83 11.62
CA TYR A 222 -7.97 6.87 11.69
C TYR A 222 -9.24 7.46 12.32
N ARG A 223 -9.40 8.79 12.34
CA ARG A 223 -10.63 9.39 12.88
C ARG A 223 -11.80 9.21 11.90
N PRO A 224 -13.03 9.00 12.41
CA PRO A 224 -13.36 8.75 13.82
C PRO A 224 -13.00 7.31 14.25
N ALA A 225 -12.76 7.14 15.56
CA ALA A 225 -12.57 5.80 16.11
C ALA A 225 -13.87 4.99 16.00
N ARG A 226 -13.75 3.77 15.49
CA ARG A 226 -14.85 2.86 15.16
C ARG A 226 -14.72 1.57 15.97
N ARG A 227 -15.86 1.03 16.39
CA ARG A 227 -15.95 -0.27 17.05
C ARG A 227 -16.62 -1.25 16.09
N TRP A 228 -16.10 -2.47 16.05
CA TRP A 228 -16.75 -3.57 15.34
C TRP A 228 -18.09 -3.89 16.00
N LYS A 229 -19.10 -4.21 15.19
CA LYS A 229 -20.41 -4.61 15.70
C LYS A 229 -20.24 -5.87 16.55
N LYS A 230 -20.95 -5.91 17.67
CA LYS A 230 -21.11 -7.13 18.44
C LYS A 230 -22.33 -7.83 17.88
N GLU A 231 -22.18 -9.10 17.49
CA GLU A 231 -23.32 -9.99 17.29
C GLU A 231 -24.17 -10.10 18.58
#